data_AF-A0A077KNR0-F1
#
_entry.id   AF-A0A077KNR0-F1
#
_cell.length_a   1.000
_cell.length_b   1.000
_cell.length_c   1.000
_cell.angle_alpha   90.00
_cell.angle_beta   90.00
_cell.angle_gamma   90.00
#
_symmetry.space_group_name_H-M   'P 1'
#
loop_
_entity.id
_entity.type
_entity.pdbx_description
1 polymer ?
#
loop_
_entity_poly.entity_id
_entity_poly.type
_entity_poly.pdbx_seq_one_letter_code
_entity_poly.pdbx_strand_id
1 'polypeptide(L)'
;MHYYLSGNPFRIDKYWVETYKKGTLPNLNVQKSEVEDLEFLLTETSKILMKDYDSDFFSDYTPYTTSFGMDLKSIQDAIIFNNMHESLHYGYVMSQKRAILGEKY
;
A
#
# COMPACT_ATOMS: atom_id res chain seq x y z
N MET A 1 1.98 6.58 1.42
CA MET A 1 1.90 7.48 2.59
C MET A 1 3.20 7.57 3.37
N HIS A 2 3.84 6.45 3.76
CA HIS A 2 5.11 6.43 4.51
C HIS A 2 6.15 7.44 4.00
N TYR A 3 6.54 7.32 2.73
CA TYR A 3 7.52 8.21 2.08
C TYR A 3 6.95 9.58 1.72
N TYR A 4 5.75 9.63 1.13
CA TYR A 4 5.12 10.89 0.69
C TYR A 4 4.92 11.90 1.84
N LEU A 5 4.39 11.44 2.98
CA LEU A 5 4.11 12.33 4.11
C LEU A 5 5.39 12.71 4.87
N SER A 6 6.48 11.95 4.72
CA SER A 6 7.78 12.32 5.25
C SER A 6 8.64 13.15 4.28
N GLY A 7 8.07 13.62 3.17
CA GLY A 7 8.81 14.39 2.15
C GLY A 7 9.84 13.59 1.35
N ASN A 8 9.83 12.26 1.45
CA ASN A 8 10.79 11.38 0.80
C ASN A 8 10.26 10.83 -0.54
N PRO A 9 11.15 10.53 -1.51
CA PRO A 9 10.76 9.92 -2.77
C PRO A 9 10.22 8.49 -2.56
N PHE A 10 9.30 8.08 -3.43
CA PHE A 10 8.84 6.70 -3.47
C PHE A 10 9.99 5.73 -3.84
N ARG A 11 9.90 4.50 -3.33
CA ARG A 11 10.85 3.41 -3.63
C ARG A 11 10.46 2.59 -4.87
N ILE A 12 9.48 3.08 -5.63
CA ILE A 12 8.94 2.46 -6.84
C ILE A 12 8.78 3.50 -7.93
N ASP A 13 8.70 3.06 -9.18
CA ASP A 13 8.46 3.93 -10.31
C ASP A 13 7.11 4.65 -10.19
N LYS A 14 7.04 5.88 -10.72
CA LYS A 14 5.83 6.70 -10.73
C LYS A 14 4.67 6.01 -11.46
N TYR A 15 4.97 5.18 -12.46
CA TYR A 15 4.01 4.32 -13.16
C TYR A 15 3.09 3.58 -12.19
N TRP A 16 3.66 2.87 -11.22
CA TRP A 16 2.88 2.07 -10.26
C TRP A 16 1.98 2.93 -9.38
N VAL A 17 2.46 4.10 -8.96
CA VAL A 17 1.67 5.04 -8.16
C VAL A 17 0.51 5.61 -8.98
N GLU A 18 0.76 6.09 -10.19
CA GLU A 18 -0.28 6.71 -11.02
C GLU A 18 -1.34 5.71 -11.49
N THR A 19 -0.95 4.45 -11.71
CA THR A 19 -1.87 3.39 -12.13
C THR A 19 -2.79 2.94 -10.99
N TYR A 20 -2.27 2.79 -9.77
CA TYR A 20 -2.99 2.11 -8.67
C TYR A 20 -3.35 2.99 -7.46
N LYS A 21 -3.05 4.29 -7.47
CA LYS A 21 -3.43 5.18 -6.36
C LYS A 21 -4.96 5.28 -6.20
N LYS A 22 -5.38 5.58 -4.97
CA LYS A 22 -6.78 5.92 -4.66
C LYS A 22 -7.33 6.96 -5.65
N GLY A 23 -8.50 6.66 -6.22
CA GLY A 23 -9.18 7.49 -7.21
C GLY A 23 -9.04 7.01 -8.66
N THR A 24 -8.19 6.02 -8.93
CA THR A 24 -8.16 5.33 -10.23
C THR A 24 -9.23 4.25 -10.32
N LEU A 25 -9.48 3.76 -11.54
CA LEU A 25 -10.36 2.63 -11.82
C LEU A 25 -9.53 1.36 -12.04
N PRO A 26 -10.09 0.16 -11.78
CA PRO A 26 -9.41 -1.10 -12.06
C PRO A 26 -9.02 -1.21 -13.53
N ASN A 27 -7.77 -1.56 -13.80
CA ASN A 27 -7.34 -2.00 -15.12
C ASN A 27 -7.55 -3.51 -15.24
N LEU A 28 -8.33 -3.94 -16.24
CA LEU A 28 -8.58 -5.36 -16.50
C LEU A 28 -7.62 -5.96 -17.54
N ASN A 29 -6.84 -5.11 -18.22
CA ASN A 29 -5.82 -5.53 -19.16
C ASN A 29 -4.44 -5.46 -18.48
N VAL A 30 -4.18 -6.43 -17.60
CA VAL A 30 -2.93 -6.55 -16.85
C VAL A 30 -2.16 -7.76 -17.36
N GLN A 31 -0.90 -7.56 -17.73
CA GLN A 31 -0.05 -8.64 -18.20
C GLN A 31 0.49 -9.47 -17.03
N LYS A 32 0.75 -10.75 -17.27
CA LYS A 32 1.31 -11.65 -16.25
C LYS A 32 2.63 -11.11 -15.66
N SER A 33 3.48 -10.52 -16.49
CA SER A 33 4.73 -9.90 -16.04
C SER A 33 4.50 -8.73 -15.10
N GLU A 34 3.44 -7.93 -15.30
CA GLU A 34 3.12 -6.83 -14.38
C GLU A 34 2.67 -7.34 -13.00
N VAL A 35 2.00 -8.50 -12.97
CA VAL A 35 1.64 -9.16 -11.70
C VAL A 35 2.90 -9.65 -10.99
N GLU A 36 3.84 -10.25 -11.72
CA GLU A 36 5.13 -10.70 -11.18
C GLU A 36 5.97 -9.52 -10.66
N ASP A 37 5.99 -8.39 -11.39
CA ASP A 37 6.64 -7.16 -10.94
C ASP A 37 5.98 -6.61 -9.67
N LEU A 38 4.65 -6.58 -9.58
CA LEU A 38 3.95 -6.14 -8.38
C LEU A 38 4.24 -7.03 -7.17
N GLU A 39 4.27 -8.36 -7.35
CA GLU A 39 4.61 -9.31 -6.29
C GLU A 39 6.03 -9.06 -5.74
N PHE A 40 6.99 -8.85 -6.64
CA PHE A 40 8.36 -8.49 -6.28
C PHE A 40 8.40 -7.15 -5.52
N LEU A 41 7.75 -6.11 -6.04
CA LEU A 41 7.74 -4.78 -5.44
C LEU A 41 7.10 -4.78 -4.05
N LEU A 42 5.97 -5.47 -3.87
CA LEU A 42 5.31 -5.59 -2.55
C LEU A 42 6.23 -6.23 -1.51
N THR A 43 6.98 -7.26 -1.91
CA THR A 43 7.90 -7.97 -1.01
C THR A 43 9.15 -7.14 -0.70
N GLU A 44 9.80 -6.58 -1.71
CA GLU A 44 11.06 -5.85 -1.53
C GLU A 44 10.86 -4.48 -0.86
N THR A 45 9.79 -3.77 -1.19
CA THR A 45 9.53 -2.45 -0.57
C THR A 45 9.20 -2.57 0.92
N SER A 46 8.63 -3.69 1.37
CA SER A 46 8.45 -3.97 2.80
C SER A 46 9.79 -4.10 3.53
N LYS A 47 10.77 -4.80 2.92
CA LYS A 47 12.13 -4.93 3.48
C LYS A 47 12.85 -3.59 3.51
N ILE A 48 12.67 -2.76 2.48
CA ILE A 48 13.23 -1.40 2.44
C ILE A 48 12.60 -0.53 3.52
N LEU A 49 11.27 -0.57 3.69
CA LEU A 49 10.57 0.18 4.72
C LEU A 49 11.09 -0.15 6.13
N MET A 50 11.31 -1.44 6.41
CA MET A 50 11.87 -1.87 7.70
C MET A 50 13.28 -1.30 7.93
N LYS A 51 14.18 -1.40 6.94
CA LYS A 51 15.53 -0.85 7.04
C LYS A 51 15.52 0.67 7.23
N ASP A 52 14.68 1.37 6.45
CA ASP A 52 14.55 2.82 6.54
C ASP A 52 14.01 3.22 7.92
N TYR A 53 13.02 2.48 8.44
CA TYR A 53 12.46 2.69 9.77
C TYR A 53 13.51 2.50 10.88
N ASP A 54 14.27 1.41 10.85
CA ASP A 54 15.31 1.11 11.84
C ASP A 54 16.49 2.11 11.80
N SER A 55 16.62 2.86 10.72
CA SER A 55 17.67 3.88 10.53
C SER A 55 17.21 5.30 10.84
N ASP A 56 16.05 5.46 11.47
CA ASP A 56 15.42 6.76 11.77
C ASP A 56 15.21 7.65 10.52
N PHE A 57 15.02 7.03 9.35
CA PHE A 57 14.90 7.73 8.06
C PHE A 57 13.67 8.65 7.95
N PHE A 58 12.64 8.42 8.78
CA PHE A 58 11.37 9.15 8.75
C PHE A 58 11.28 10.20 9.87
N SER A 59 12.30 11.05 10.00
CA SER A 59 12.41 12.05 11.07
C SER A 59 11.36 13.15 11.01
N ASP A 60 10.95 13.55 9.80
CA ASP A 60 9.92 14.56 9.57
C ASP A 60 8.64 13.89 9.04
N TYR A 61 7.47 14.37 9.50
CA TYR A 61 6.18 13.83 9.06
C TYR A 61 5.12 14.92 8.97
N THR A 62 4.51 15.04 7.79
CA THR A 62 3.39 15.96 7.52
C THR A 62 2.10 15.33 8.05
N PRO A 63 1.40 15.97 9.00
CA PRO A 63 0.16 15.43 9.53
C PRO A 63 -0.92 15.28 8.45
N TYR A 64 -1.67 14.18 8.50
CA TYR A 64 -2.73 13.89 7.54
C TYR A 64 -3.85 13.06 8.17
N THR A 65 -5.10 13.46 7.97
CA THR A 65 -6.26 12.66 8.37
C THR A 65 -6.74 11.81 7.20
N THR A 66 -6.75 10.49 7.39
CA THR A 66 -7.19 9.53 6.38
C THR A 66 -8.70 9.58 6.17
N SER A 67 -9.19 9.01 5.06
CA SER A 67 -10.64 8.87 4.86
C SER A 67 -11.32 7.89 5.83
N PHE A 68 -10.53 7.17 6.63
CA PHE A 68 -11.02 6.33 7.74
C PHE A 68 -11.23 7.16 9.01
N GLY A 69 -10.86 8.45 9.01
CA GLY A 69 -10.90 9.33 10.19
C GLY A 69 -9.71 9.15 11.13
N MET A 70 -8.69 8.37 10.75
CA MET A 70 -7.46 8.22 11.53
C MET A 70 -6.48 9.34 11.21
N ASP A 71 -5.99 10.03 12.25
CA ASP A 71 -4.93 11.02 12.15
C ASP A 71 -3.56 10.33 12.10
N LEU A 72 -2.75 10.70 11.11
CA LEU A 72 -1.37 10.27 10.98
C LEU A 72 -0.47 11.43 11.32
N LYS A 73 0.28 11.32 12.43
CA LYS A 73 1.19 12.37 12.91
C LYS A 73 2.65 11.90 12.89
N SER A 74 2.87 10.62 12.64
CA SER A 74 4.18 9.97 12.64
C SER A 74 4.22 8.82 11.64
N ILE A 75 5.44 8.32 11.38
CA ILE A 75 5.62 7.09 10.60
C ILE A 75 4.97 5.88 11.28
N GLN A 76 4.94 5.83 12.62
CA GLN A 76 4.30 4.76 13.38
C GLN A 76 2.79 4.73 13.13
N ASP A 77 2.13 5.89 13.15
CA ASP A 77 0.69 5.98 12.82
C ASP A 77 0.43 5.50 11.39
N ALA A 78 1.32 5.85 10.45
CA ALA A 78 1.22 5.44 9.06
C ALA A 78 1.33 3.92 8.88
N ILE A 79 2.26 3.28 9.59
CA ILE A 79 2.45 1.82 9.57
C ILE A 79 1.22 1.13 10.16
N ILE A 80 0.70 1.61 11.29
CA ILE A 80 -0.51 1.06 11.92
C ILE A 80 -1.70 1.17 10.96
N PHE A 81 -1.91 2.35 10.37
CA PHE A 81 -2.97 2.55 9.39
C PHE A 81 -2.80 1.62 8.19
N ASN A 82 -1.58 1.48 7.66
CA ASN A 82 -1.31 0.61 6.51
C ASN A 82 -1.70 -0.84 6.83
N ASN A 83 -1.33 -1.37 8.00
CA ASN A 83 -1.69 -2.74 8.39
C ASN A 83 -3.20 -2.94 8.51
N MET A 84 -3.92 -1.94 9.04
CA MET A 84 -5.40 -1.96 9.08
C MET A 84 -6.01 -1.90 7.67
N HIS A 85 -5.45 -1.06 6.80
CA HIS A 85 -5.86 -0.91 5.40
C HIS A 85 -5.65 -2.20 4.60
N GLU A 86 -4.50 -2.86 4.76
CA GLU A 86 -4.23 -4.15 4.12
C GLU A 86 -5.15 -5.27 4.64
N SER A 87 -5.52 -5.23 5.93
CA SER A 87 -6.51 -6.18 6.48
C SER A 87 -7.87 -6.05 5.79
N LEU A 88 -8.30 -4.82 5.48
CA LEU A 88 -9.51 -4.57 4.70
C LEU A 88 -9.37 -5.07 3.26
N HIS A 89 -8.26 -4.77 2.59
CA HIS A 89 -7.99 -5.26 1.23
C HIS A 89 -8.01 -6.79 1.17
N TYR A 90 -7.38 -7.45 2.13
CA TYR A 90 -7.39 -8.91 2.24
C TYR A 90 -8.82 -9.46 2.33
N GLY A 91 -9.69 -8.84 3.15
CA GLY A 91 -11.11 -9.20 3.22
C GLY A 91 -11.84 -9.09 1.88
N TYR A 92 -11.58 -8.03 1.10
CA TYR A 92 -12.13 -7.88 -0.25
C TYR A 92 -11.60 -8.91 -1.23
N VAL A 93 -10.30 -9.22 -1.20
CA VAL A 93 -9.68 -10.25 -2.06
C VAL A 93 -10.29 -11.61 -1.78
N MET A 94 -10.44 -11.97 -0.50
CA MET A 94 -11.07 -13.23 -0.11
C MET A 94 -12.52 -13.31 -0.56
N SER A 95 -13.29 -12.23 -0.42
CA SER A 95 -14.68 -12.17 -0.88
C SER A 95 -14.80 -12.32 -2.40
N GLN A 96 -13.93 -11.65 -3.18
CA GLN A 96 -13.88 -11.79 -4.63
C GLN A 96 -13.50 -13.20 -5.07
N LYS A 97 -12.48 -13.80 -4.43
CA LYS A 97 -12.08 -15.18 -4.69
C LYS A 97 -13.25 -16.14 -4.50
N ARG A 98 -13.97 -16.03 -3.38
CA ARG A 98 -15.16 -16.85 -3.09
C ARG A 98 -16.24 -16.70 -4.16
N ALA A 99 -16.53 -15.45 -4.56
CA ALA A 99 -17.53 -15.15 -5.58
C ALA A 99 -17.16 -15.75 -6.95
N ILE A 100 -15.89 -15.66 -7.35
CA ILE A 100 -15.38 -16.21 -8.61
C ILE A 100 -15.42 -17.74 -8.61
N LEU A 101 -15.05 -18.38 -7.50
CA LEU A 101 -15.07 -19.84 -7.37
C LEU A 101 -16.49 -20.42 -7.19
N GLY A 102 -17.48 -19.57 -6.92
CA GLY A 102 -18.86 -20.00 -6.64
C GLY A 102 -19.00 -20.76 -5.33
N GLU A 103 -18.10 -20.52 -4.36
CA GLU A 103 -18.14 -21.17 -3.05
C GLU A 103 -19.39 -20.75 -2.28
N LYS A 104 -20.24 -21.72 -1.93
CA LYS A 104 -21.54 -21.43 -1.30
C LYS A 104 -21.48 -21.22 0.22
N TYR A 105 -20.36 -21.50 0.89
CA TYR A 105 -20.25 -21.44 2.37
C TYR A 105 -18.83 -21.10 2.80
#